data_AF-F8MWP9-F1
#
_entry.id   AF-F8MWP9-F1
#
_cell.length_a   1.000
_cell.length_b   1.000
_cell.length_c   1.000
_cell.angle_alpha   90.00
_cell.angle_beta   90.00
_cell.angle_gamma   90.00
#
_symmetry.space_group_name_H-M   'P 1'
#
loop_
_entity.id
_entity.type
_entity.pdbx_description
1 polymer ?
#
loop_
_entity_poly.entity_id
_entity_poly.type
_entity_poly.pdbx_seq_one_letter_code
_entity_poly.pdbx_strand_id
1 'polypeptide(L)'
;MMGGHHDLDAHEQPSDELRLKWKSFAKVDQKIVMNSPEIDDLRSPGKAPEFVQKTLLRNIIHRDLNQPHHQTNMHLHFKLPYPPVDPETGLQESFFSYPPDSETCFEPKDPSVHKPLTFQQVFNRKLHWVTLGGQYDWTNRVYPGELPPEFPKDIAGLLETLFPETLAQAAIVNFYTPGDTMMMHRDVSEETDKGLISLSIGCDSLFMICPEDWGKVSEEEKQKGSAESESGKSDKKFLLLRLRSGDIIYMTKESRFAWHGVPKIFKGTCPEWLEDWPAEDGKYEAWRGWMKNKRININVRQMRD
;
A
#
# COMPACT_ATOMS: atom_id res chain seq x y z
N MET A 1 12.50 -15.93 26.91
CA MET A 1 13.52 -15.79 25.85
C MET A 1 12.74 -15.54 24.57
N MET A 2 12.65 -14.29 24.11
CA MET A 2 12.11 -14.00 22.78
C MET A 2 13.14 -14.50 21.78
N GLY A 3 12.77 -15.47 20.94
CA GLY A 3 13.60 -15.85 19.79
C GLY A 3 13.78 -14.63 18.92
N GLY A 4 15.03 -14.26 18.62
CA GLY A 4 15.32 -13.07 17.85
C GLY A 4 14.79 -13.22 16.43
N HIS A 5 13.84 -12.38 16.03
CA HIS A 5 13.38 -12.26 14.64
C HIS A 5 14.44 -11.60 13.71
N HIS A 6 15.68 -11.42 14.19
CA HIS A 6 16.79 -10.80 13.46
C HIS A 6 17.37 -11.66 12.31
N ASP A 7 16.91 -12.91 12.14
CA ASP A 7 17.39 -13.82 11.08
C ASP A 7 16.43 -13.95 9.88
N LEU A 8 15.39 -13.10 9.77
CA LEU A 8 14.45 -13.17 8.66
C LEU A 8 15.02 -12.56 7.38
N ASP A 9 14.97 -13.33 6.28
CA ASP A 9 15.43 -12.90 4.96
C ASP A 9 14.33 -12.16 4.18
N ALA A 10 14.59 -10.91 3.78
CA ALA A 10 13.73 -10.12 2.90
C ALA A 10 13.59 -10.72 1.50
N HIS A 11 14.49 -11.64 1.11
CA HIS A 11 14.43 -12.39 -0.14
C HIS A 11 13.60 -13.68 -0.06
N GLU A 12 13.28 -14.16 1.15
CA GLU A 12 12.50 -15.39 1.35
C GLU A 12 11.18 -15.32 0.58
N GLN A 13 10.86 -16.40 -0.13
CA GLN A 13 9.63 -16.52 -0.89
C GLN A 13 8.59 -17.32 -0.10
N PRO A 14 7.30 -16.98 -0.22
CA PRO A 14 6.24 -17.78 0.40
C PRO A 14 6.24 -19.19 -0.19
N SER A 15 5.87 -20.18 0.63
CA SER A 15 5.70 -21.57 0.20
C SER A 15 4.71 -21.69 -0.96
N ASP A 16 4.82 -22.77 -1.74
CA ASP A 16 3.88 -23.00 -2.86
C ASP A 16 2.44 -23.16 -2.39
N GLU A 17 2.22 -23.78 -1.23
CA GLU A 17 0.91 -23.89 -0.61
C GLU A 17 0.31 -22.51 -0.29
N LEU A 18 1.08 -21.64 0.39
CA LEU A 18 0.63 -20.30 0.72
C LEU A 18 0.34 -19.48 -0.55
N ARG A 19 1.20 -19.62 -1.57
CA ARG A 19 1.03 -18.98 -2.87
C ARG A 19 -0.24 -19.47 -3.59
N LEU A 20 -0.53 -20.77 -3.54
CA LEU A 20 -1.74 -21.36 -4.13
C LEU A 20 -2.99 -20.89 -3.38
N LYS A 21 -2.96 -20.84 -2.05
CA LYS A 21 -4.05 -20.32 -1.23
C LYS A 21 -4.33 -18.84 -1.51
N TRP A 22 -3.29 -18.01 -1.60
CA TRP A 22 -3.47 -16.61 -2.00
C TRP A 22 -4.05 -16.48 -3.42
N LYS A 23 -3.56 -17.29 -4.37
CA LYS A 23 -4.04 -17.29 -5.77
C LYS A 23 -5.51 -17.70 -5.88
N SER A 24 -6.02 -18.53 -4.97
CA SER A 24 -7.43 -18.93 -4.98
C SER A 24 -8.35 -17.74 -4.73
N PHE A 25 -7.95 -16.75 -3.93
CA PHE A 25 -8.71 -15.52 -3.76
C PHE A 25 -8.48 -14.50 -4.87
N ALA A 26 -7.26 -14.42 -5.39
CA ALA A 26 -6.91 -13.44 -6.43
C ALA A 26 -7.66 -13.69 -7.76
N LYS A 27 -7.85 -14.97 -8.14
CA LYS A 27 -8.44 -15.35 -9.43
C LYS A 27 -9.97 -15.45 -9.45
N VAL A 28 -10.61 -15.56 -8.30
CA VAL A 28 -12.07 -15.73 -8.21
C VAL A 28 -12.79 -14.43 -8.60
N ASP A 29 -13.95 -14.56 -9.26
CA ASP A 29 -14.79 -13.41 -9.61
C ASP A 29 -15.19 -12.62 -8.36
N GLN A 30 -15.22 -11.29 -8.47
CA GLN A 30 -15.48 -10.44 -7.31
C GLN A 30 -16.86 -10.69 -6.68
N LYS A 31 -17.89 -10.99 -7.48
CA LYS A 31 -19.24 -11.25 -6.94
C LYS A 31 -19.30 -12.53 -6.13
N ILE A 32 -18.48 -13.52 -6.51
CA ILE A 32 -18.38 -14.78 -5.78
C ILE A 32 -17.60 -14.56 -4.50
N VAL A 33 -16.38 -13.98 -4.59
CA VAL A 33 -15.50 -13.86 -3.43
C VAL A 33 -16.10 -12.95 -2.35
N MET A 34 -16.80 -11.87 -2.71
CA MET A 34 -17.44 -10.96 -1.75
C MET A 34 -18.50 -11.62 -0.85
N ASN A 35 -19.03 -12.77 -1.28
CA ASN A 35 -19.99 -13.57 -0.51
C ASN A 35 -19.33 -14.80 0.14
N SER A 36 -18.01 -14.92 0.07
CA SER A 36 -17.29 -16.04 0.65
C SER A 36 -17.37 -16.02 2.18
N PRO A 37 -17.69 -17.15 2.83
CA PRO A 37 -17.62 -17.25 4.29
C PRO A 37 -16.18 -17.18 4.83
N GLU A 38 -15.17 -17.23 3.95
CA GLU A 38 -13.76 -17.08 4.35
C GLU A 38 -13.37 -15.60 4.57
N ILE A 39 -14.17 -14.62 4.15
CA ILE A 39 -13.87 -13.20 4.38
C ILE A 39 -14.20 -12.81 5.81
N ASP A 40 -13.21 -12.26 6.49
CA ASP A 40 -13.37 -11.60 7.79
C ASP A 40 -13.77 -10.13 7.53
N ASP A 41 -15.08 -9.87 7.54
CA ASP A 41 -15.64 -8.55 7.24
C ASP A 41 -15.91 -7.75 8.53
N LEU A 42 -14.91 -6.97 8.96
CA LEU A 42 -15.03 -6.07 10.10
C LEU A 42 -15.88 -4.86 9.69
N ARG A 43 -17.20 -4.91 9.97
CA ARG A 43 -18.15 -3.86 9.56
C ARG A 43 -18.25 -2.65 10.49
N SER A 44 -17.87 -2.82 11.77
CA SER A 44 -17.90 -1.76 12.79
C SER A 44 -16.54 -1.35 13.38
N PRO A 45 -15.40 -1.38 12.65
CA PRO A 45 -14.16 -0.82 13.15
C PRO A 45 -14.24 0.71 13.12
N GLY A 46 -13.47 1.37 14.00
CA GLY A 46 -13.20 2.80 13.85
C GLY A 46 -12.51 3.06 12.51
N LYS A 47 -12.96 4.08 11.78
CA LYS A 47 -12.42 4.45 10.46
C LYS A 47 -11.91 5.88 10.49
N ALA A 48 -10.89 6.16 9.69
CA ALA A 48 -10.48 7.52 9.44
C ALA A 48 -11.67 8.34 8.88
N PRO A 49 -12.03 9.48 9.49
CA PRO A 49 -13.11 10.33 8.99
C PRO A 49 -12.84 10.79 7.55
N GLU A 50 -13.91 11.08 6.80
CA GLU A 50 -13.81 11.50 5.39
C GLU A 50 -12.88 12.70 5.19
N PHE A 51 -12.96 13.69 6.09
CA PHE A 51 -12.10 14.88 6.02
C PHE A 51 -10.62 14.53 6.19
N VAL A 52 -10.29 13.54 7.04
CA VAL A 52 -8.91 13.07 7.24
C VAL A 52 -8.42 12.38 5.99
N GLN A 53 -9.25 11.52 5.39
CA GLN A 53 -8.90 10.81 4.15
C GLN A 53 -8.62 11.80 3.00
N LYS A 54 -9.50 12.80 2.78
CA LYS A 54 -9.26 13.84 1.76
C LYS A 54 -8.01 14.66 2.05
N THR A 55 -7.78 15.02 3.31
CA THR A 55 -6.58 15.79 3.70
C THR A 55 -5.31 14.99 3.42
N LEU A 56 -5.28 13.70 3.76
CA LEU A 56 -4.16 12.81 3.44
C LEU A 56 -3.93 12.70 1.93
N LEU A 57 -4.99 12.53 1.13
CA LEU A 57 -4.85 12.49 -0.34
C LEU A 57 -4.28 13.80 -0.89
N ARG A 58 -4.77 14.97 -0.43
CA ARG A 58 -4.25 16.27 -0.88
C ARG A 58 -2.77 16.42 -0.52
N ASN A 59 -2.40 16.11 0.72
CA ASN A 59 -1.02 16.25 1.18
C ASN A 59 -0.10 15.29 0.41
N ILE A 60 -0.47 14.01 0.31
CA ILE A 60 0.39 13.01 -0.32
C ILE A 60 0.44 13.17 -1.84
N ILE A 61 -0.70 13.33 -2.50
CA ILE A 61 -0.80 13.23 -3.95
C ILE A 61 -0.66 14.60 -4.63
N HIS A 62 -1.16 15.69 -4.02
CA HIS A 62 -0.98 17.02 -4.60
C HIS A 62 0.36 17.64 -4.21
N ARG A 63 0.76 17.56 -2.93
CA ARG A 63 1.99 18.20 -2.42
C ARG A 63 3.20 17.26 -2.50
N ASP A 64 3.13 16.09 -1.88
CA ASP A 64 4.33 15.27 -1.63
C ASP A 64 4.79 14.48 -2.87
N LEU A 65 3.87 13.95 -3.67
CA LEU A 65 4.18 13.27 -4.95
C LEU A 65 4.93 14.18 -5.92
N ASN A 66 4.76 15.49 -5.76
CA ASN A 66 5.37 16.50 -6.61
C ASN A 66 6.77 16.93 -6.15
N GLN A 67 7.28 16.35 -5.07
CA GLN A 67 8.60 16.65 -4.55
C GLN A 67 9.64 15.68 -5.14
N PRO A 68 10.71 16.17 -5.81
CA PRO A 68 11.69 15.30 -6.46
C PRO A 68 12.47 14.35 -5.55
N HIS A 69 12.50 14.63 -4.24
CA HIS A 69 13.15 13.76 -3.26
C HIS A 69 12.27 12.56 -2.85
N HIS A 70 10.96 12.60 -3.13
CA HIS A 70 10.07 11.46 -2.98
C HIS A 70 10.10 10.62 -4.25
N GLN A 71 10.82 9.49 -4.21
CA GLN A 71 10.98 8.65 -5.39
C GLN A 71 9.69 7.94 -5.76
N THR A 72 9.52 7.64 -7.04
CA THR A 72 8.40 6.86 -7.57
C THR A 72 8.94 5.79 -8.50
N ASN A 73 8.15 4.78 -8.85
CA ASN A 73 8.54 3.82 -9.87
C ASN A 73 8.85 4.45 -11.25
N MET A 74 8.27 5.62 -11.55
CA MET A 74 8.54 6.34 -12.80
C MET A 74 9.97 6.91 -12.87
N HIS A 75 10.56 7.27 -11.72
CA HIS A 75 11.90 7.84 -11.64
C HIS A 75 12.98 6.88 -12.10
N LEU A 76 12.71 5.56 -12.16
CA LEU A 76 13.67 4.57 -12.64
C LEU A 76 14.03 4.81 -14.11
N HIS A 77 13.04 5.13 -14.95
CA HIS A 77 13.19 5.14 -16.40
C HIS A 77 12.77 6.44 -17.08
N PHE A 78 12.16 7.37 -16.36
CA PHE A 78 11.62 8.61 -16.93
C PHE A 78 12.13 9.85 -16.20
N LYS A 79 12.16 10.97 -16.91
CA LYS A 79 12.24 12.32 -16.36
C LYS A 79 10.81 12.80 -16.12
N LEU A 80 10.51 13.21 -14.89
CA LEU A 80 9.16 13.64 -14.53
C LEU A 80 8.96 15.11 -14.91
N PRO A 81 7.85 15.46 -15.58
CA PRO A 81 7.54 16.82 -15.95
C PRO A 81 6.89 17.56 -14.77
N TYR A 82 7.70 17.96 -13.80
CA TYR A 82 7.24 18.70 -12.63
C TYR A 82 6.54 20.01 -13.04
N PRO A 83 5.32 20.29 -12.56
CA PRO A 83 4.63 21.56 -12.77
C PRO A 83 5.48 22.74 -12.27
N PRO A 84 5.31 23.93 -12.88
CA PRO A 84 6.01 25.11 -12.44
C PRO A 84 5.62 25.47 -11.00
N VAL A 85 6.53 26.15 -10.32
CA VAL A 85 6.26 26.78 -9.02
C VAL A 85 5.54 28.09 -9.28
N ASP A 86 4.45 28.33 -8.55
CA ASP A 86 3.74 29.59 -8.54
C ASP A 86 4.70 30.71 -8.07
N PRO A 87 4.96 31.74 -8.90
CA PRO A 87 5.89 32.81 -8.55
C PRO A 87 5.44 33.68 -7.37
N GLU A 88 4.14 33.79 -7.11
CA GLU A 88 3.58 34.64 -6.05
C GLU A 88 3.55 33.89 -4.71
N THR A 89 3.13 32.63 -4.73
CA THR A 89 2.97 31.83 -3.49
C THR A 89 4.19 30.97 -3.17
N GLY A 90 5.09 30.74 -4.14
CA GLY A 90 6.22 29.82 -4.02
C GLY A 90 5.80 28.36 -3.93
N LEU A 91 4.52 28.04 -4.16
CA LEU A 91 3.98 26.69 -4.05
C LEU A 91 4.04 25.97 -5.39
N GLN A 92 4.40 24.69 -5.36
CA GLN A 92 4.42 23.86 -6.55
C GLN A 92 3.01 23.30 -6.82
N GLU A 93 2.49 23.50 -8.03
CA GLU A 93 1.17 22.99 -8.40
C GLU A 93 1.15 21.46 -8.49
N SER A 94 0.03 20.81 -8.15
CA SER A 94 -0.10 19.35 -8.32
C SER A 94 0.12 18.93 -9.78
N PHE A 95 0.65 17.73 -10.00
CA PHE A 95 0.65 17.06 -11.32
C PHE A 95 -0.74 17.00 -11.98
N PHE A 96 -1.82 17.01 -11.20
CA PHE A 96 -3.19 17.05 -11.71
C PHE A 96 -3.56 18.39 -12.39
N SER A 97 -2.70 19.41 -12.32
CA SER A 97 -2.80 20.64 -13.14
C SER A 97 -2.66 20.35 -14.63
N TYR A 98 -1.88 19.35 -15.02
CA TYR A 98 -1.83 18.87 -16.38
C TYR A 98 -3.06 18.02 -16.67
N PRO A 99 -3.91 18.38 -17.66
CA PRO A 99 -5.05 17.55 -18.03
C PRO A 99 -4.59 16.22 -18.65
N PRO A 100 -5.45 15.19 -18.72
CA PRO A 100 -5.09 13.87 -19.26
C PRO A 100 -4.54 13.90 -20.69
N ASP A 101 -4.99 14.87 -21.50
CA ASP A 101 -4.62 15.11 -22.89
C ASP A 101 -3.52 16.16 -23.07
N SER A 102 -2.85 16.56 -21.98
CA SER A 102 -1.70 17.47 -22.03
C SER A 102 -0.62 16.99 -23.00
N GLU A 103 -0.02 17.92 -23.75
CA GLU A 103 1.18 17.66 -24.57
C GLU A 103 2.42 17.40 -23.70
N THR A 104 2.41 17.88 -22.45
CA THR A 104 3.48 17.59 -21.49
C THR A 104 3.44 16.12 -21.11
N CYS A 105 4.58 15.44 -21.20
CA CYS A 105 4.65 14.00 -21.00
C CYS A 105 5.91 13.59 -20.21
N PHE A 106 5.93 12.33 -19.78
CA PHE A 106 7.04 11.71 -19.08
C PHE A 106 8.05 11.25 -20.12
N GLU A 107 9.16 11.98 -20.23
CA GLU A 107 10.21 11.69 -21.21
C GLU A 107 11.09 10.54 -20.73
N PRO A 108 11.36 9.53 -21.57
CA PRO A 108 12.21 8.41 -21.18
C PRO A 108 13.66 8.89 -21.03
N LYS A 109 14.37 8.38 -20.01
CA LYS A 109 15.81 8.60 -19.85
C LYS A 109 16.60 7.98 -21.01
N ASP A 110 16.10 6.85 -21.52
CA ASP A 110 16.60 6.17 -22.71
C ASP A 110 15.44 5.97 -23.72
N PRO A 111 15.34 6.85 -24.75
CA PRO A 111 14.32 6.75 -25.80
C PRO A 111 14.41 5.49 -26.67
N SER A 112 15.51 4.74 -26.62
CA SER A 112 15.64 3.47 -27.36
C SER A 112 14.93 2.30 -26.68
N VAL A 113 14.75 2.39 -25.36
CA VAL A 113 14.11 1.35 -24.53
C VAL A 113 12.63 1.67 -24.27
N HIS A 114 12.31 2.94 -24.01
CA HIS A 114 10.97 3.38 -23.66
C HIS A 114 10.48 4.49 -24.56
N LYS A 115 9.16 4.54 -24.79
CA LYS A 115 8.47 5.66 -25.44
C LYS A 115 8.00 6.67 -24.39
N PRO A 116 7.85 7.96 -24.75
CA PRO A 116 7.21 8.93 -23.86
C PRO A 116 5.83 8.47 -23.41
N LEU A 117 5.46 8.81 -22.17
CA LEU A 117 4.17 8.43 -21.57
C LEU A 117 3.34 9.66 -21.24
N THR A 118 2.07 9.66 -21.59
CA THR A 118 1.16 10.76 -21.22
C THR A 118 0.77 10.68 -19.75
N PHE A 119 0.32 11.81 -19.17
CA PHE A 119 -0.24 11.81 -17.82
C PHE A 119 -1.39 10.80 -17.66
N GLN A 120 -2.28 10.71 -18.65
CA GLN A 120 -3.38 9.74 -18.63
C GLN A 120 -2.86 8.29 -18.49
N GLN A 121 -1.81 7.93 -19.23
CA GLN A 121 -1.22 6.60 -19.14
C GLN A 121 -0.59 6.35 -17.77
N VAL A 122 0.16 7.33 -17.26
CA VAL A 122 0.86 7.21 -15.99
C VAL A 122 -0.11 7.10 -14.83
N PHE A 123 -1.03 8.06 -14.70
CA PHE A 123 -1.88 8.18 -13.52
C PHE A 123 -2.98 7.12 -13.50
N ASN A 124 -3.38 6.60 -14.66
CA ASN A 124 -4.37 5.52 -14.68
C ASN A 124 -3.76 4.15 -14.43
N ARG A 125 -2.52 3.88 -14.87
CA ARG A 125 -1.99 2.51 -14.93
C ARG A 125 -0.50 2.30 -14.66
N LYS A 126 0.36 3.32 -14.71
CA LYS A 126 1.83 3.12 -14.58
C LYS A 126 2.42 3.66 -13.29
N LEU A 127 1.78 4.59 -12.59
CA LEU A 127 2.19 4.98 -11.26
C LEU A 127 1.75 3.89 -10.28
N HIS A 128 2.72 3.25 -9.63
CA HIS A 128 2.51 2.13 -8.72
C HIS A 128 2.87 2.47 -7.29
N TRP A 129 3.92 3.27 -7.07
CA TRP A 129 4.32 3.69 -5.73
C TRP A 129 5.00 5.05 -5.71
N VAL A 130 4.94 5.71 -4.55
CA VAL A 130 5.82 6.81 -4.14
C VAL A 130 6.34 6.55 -2.71
N THR A 131 7.58 6.93 -2.44
CA THR A 131 8.22 6.84 -1.11
C THR A 131 8.25 8.19 -0.42
N LEU A 132 7.87 8.24 0.86
CA LEU A 132 7.95 9.43 1.71
C LEU A 132 8.98 9.20 2.82
N GLY A 133 9.79 10.22 3.14
CA GLY A 133 10.88 10.08 4.10
C GLY A 133 11.95 9.09 3.62
N GLY A 134 12.19 8.02 4.38
CA GLY A 134 13.09 6.93 4.03
C GLY A 134 12.85 6.34 2.63
N GLN A 135 13.92 6.21 1.85
CA GLN A 135 13.88 5.72 0.48
C GLN A 135 14.26 4.24 0.44
N TYR A 136 13.30 3.38 0.12
CA TYR A 136 13.51 1.94 0.05
C TYR A 136 14.27 1.54 -1.23
N ASP A 137 15.37 0.80 -1.09
CA ASP A 137 16.10 0.23 -2.21
C ASP A 137 15.46 -1.12 -2.60
N TRP A 138 14.72 -1.13 -3.71
CA TRP A 138 14.06 -2.33 -4.23
C TRP A 138 15.01 -3.42 -4.71
N THR A 139 16.23 -3.06 -5.13
CA THR A 139 17.23 -4.01 -5.64
C THR A 139 17.87 -4.76 -4.49
N ASN A 140 18.32 -4.03 -3.48
CA ASN A 140 19.02 -4.61 -2.32
C ASN A 140 18.07 -4.96 -1.16
N ARG A 141 16.79 -4.57 -1.24
CA ARG A 141 15.75 -4.80 -0.23
C ARG A 141 16.10 -4.27 1.17
N VAL A 142 16.69 -3.09 1.22
CA VAL A 142 17.16 -2.45 2.44
C VAL A 142 16.84 -0.96 2.44
N TYR A 143 16.83 -0.36 3.63
CA TYR A 143 16.93 1.09 3.76
C TYR A 143 18.40 1.52 3.78
N PRO A 144 18.85 2.37 2.84
CA PRO A 144 20.23 2.85 2.82
C PRO A 144 20.65 3.51 4.14
N GLY A 145 21.95 3.52 4.41
CA GLY A 145 22.54 4.20 5.58
C GLY A 145 22.66 5.71 5.44
N GLU A 146 22.35 6.26 4.25
CA GLU A 146 22.36 7.70 3.99
C GLU A 146 21.22 8.40 4.74
N LEU A 147 21.39 9.70 5.01
CA LEU A 147 20.35 10.50 5.64
C LEU A 147 19.12 10.57 4.71
N PRO A 148 17.94 10.08 5.14
CA PRO A 148 16.76 10.10 4.29
C PRO A 148 16.20 11.53 4.16
N PRO A 149 15.42 11.80 3.10
CA PRO A 149 14.53 12.95 3.08
C PRO A 149 13.68 13.04 4.35
N GLU A 150 13.30 14.26 4.74
CA GLU A 150 12.44 14.46 5.90
C GLU A 150 11.04 13.88 5.64
N PHE A 151 10.52 13.12 6.59
CA PHE A 151 9.15 12.61 6.51
C PHE A 151 8.15 13.77 6.70
N PRO A 152 7.04 13.85 5.93
CA PRO A 152 6.08 14.94 6.07
C PRO A 152 5.47 15.03 7.48
N LYS A 153 5.72 16.16 8.18
CA LYS A 153 5.41 16.35 9.61
C LYS A 153 3.94 16.26 9.96
N ASP A 154 3.08 16.72 9.05
CA ASP A 154 1.64 16.69 9.24
C ASP A 154 1.08 15.25 9.20
N ILE A 155 1.63 14.43 8.32
CA ILE A 155 1.31 13.00 8.25
C ILE A 155 1.90 12.27 9.47
N ALA A 156 3.16 12.56 9.82
CA ALA A 156 3.80 12.00 11.02
C ALA A 156 3.00 12.32 12.28
N GLY A 157 2.67 13.58 12.52
CA GLY A 157 1.93 14.02 13.71
C GLY A 157 0.56 13.34 13.85
N LEU A 158 -0.17 13.13 12.74
CA LEU A 158 -1.42 12.37 12.76
C LEU A 158 -1.19 10.91 13.18
N LEU A 159 -0.23 10.24 12.54
CA LEU A 159 0.00 8.81 12.74
C LEU A 159 0.61 8.50 14.10
N GLU A 160 1.56 9.31 14.56
CA GLU A 160 2.19 9.19 15.88
C GLU A 160 1.21 9.52 17.01
N THR A 161 0.19 10.35 16.76
CA THR A 161 -0.92 10.54 17.72
C THR A 161 -1.78 9.28 17.86
N LEU A 162 -2.03 8.57 16.77
CA LEU A 162 -2.86 7.36 16.76
C LEU A 162 -2.09 6.10 17.20
N PHE A 163 -0.80 6.04 16.87
CA PHE A 163 0.07 4.89 17.06
C PHE A 163 1.42 5.35 17.66
N PRO A 164 1.43 5.78 18.94
CA PRO A 164 2.58 6.45 19.55
C PRO A 164 3.83 5.58 19.73
N GLU A 165 3.71 4.26 19.53
CA GLU A 165 4.84 3.33 19.61
C GLU A 165 5.66 3.26 18.31
N THR A 166 5.19 3.88 17.22
CA THR A 166 5.86 3.88 15.90
C THR A 166 6.10 5.31 15.43
N LEU A 167 7.37 5.68 15.25
CA LEU A 167 7.75 6.94 14.62
C LEU A 167 7.63 6.84 13.10
N ALA A 168 7.06 7.87 12.47
CA ALA A 168 6.89 7.90 11.02
C ALA A 168 8.19 8.36 10.34
N GLN A 169 9.05 7.40 9.95
CA GLN A 169 10.33 7.69 9.31
C GLN A 169 10.34 7.40 7.81
N ALA A 170 9.57 6.40 7.37
CA ALA A 170 9.42 6.04 5.98
C ALA A 170 7.98 5.63 5.67
N ALA A 171 7.54 5.89 4.44
CA ALA A 171 6.30 5.32 3.94
C ALA A 171 6.43 4.91 2.48
N ILE A 172 5.76 3.82 2.14
CA ILE A 172 5.50 3.43 0.75
C ILE A 172 4.02 3.64 0.51
N VAL A 173 3.70 4.58 -0.36
CA VAL A 173 2.33 4.84 -0.81
C VAL A 173 2.12 4.08 -2.10
N ASN A 174 1.28 3.05 -2.06
CA ASN A 174 0.97 2.19 -3.19
C ASN A 174 -0.33 2.62 -3.88
N PHE A 175 -0.31 2.63 -5.21
CA PHE A 175 -1.45 2.94 -6.08
C PHE A 175 -1.93 1.66 -6.76
N TYR A 176 -3.17 1.27 -6.47
CA TYR A 176 -3.80 0.10 -7.07
C TYR A 176 -5.06 0.46 -7.85
N THR A 177 -5.36 -0.35 -8.84
CA THR A 177 -6.58 -0.37 -9.67
C THR A 177 -7.12 -1.81 -9.69
N PRO A 178 -8.43 -2.04 -9.95
CA PRO A 178 -8.94 -3.38 -10.16
C PRO A 178 -8.10 -4.20 -11.17
N GLY A 179 -7.70 -5.40 -10.73
CA GLY A 179 -6.77 -6.28 -11.44
C GLY A 179 -5.35 -6.27 -10.88
N ASP A 180 -4.97 -5.23 -10.14
CA ASP A 180 -3.68 -5.18 -9.45
C ASP A 180 -3.72 -6.06 -8.20
N THR A 181 -2.56 -6.60 -7.83
CA THR A 181 -2.39 -7.51 -6.69
C THR A 181 -1.04 -7.28 -6.03
N MET A 182 -0.93 -7.64 -4.75
CA MET A 182 0.35 -7.73 -4.05
C MET A 182 0.52 -9.15 -3.52
N MET A 183 1.56 -9.84 -3.98
CA MET A 183 1.85 -11.22 -3.57
C MET A 183 2.14 -11.30 -2.07
N MET A 184 2.03 -12.51 -1.51
CA MET A 184 2.45 -12.76 -0.12
C MET A 184 3.93 -12.41 0.06
N HIS A 185 4.22 -11.54 1.02
CA HIS A 185 5.56 -11.08 1.38
C HIS A 185 5.61 -10.77 2.89
N ARG A 186 6.78 -10.39 3.38
CA ARG A 186 6.99 -9.84 4.72
C ARG A 186 7.78 -8.54 4.59
N ASP A 187 7.52 -7.60 5.47
CA ASP A 187 8.31 -6.39 5.63
C ASP A 187 9.35 -6.67 6.72
N VAL A 188 10.61 -6.90 6.37
CA VAL A 188 11.69 -7.25 7.33
C VAL A 188 12.98 -6.47 7.09
N SER A 189 12.88 -5.36 6.36
CA SER A 189 14.05 -4.56 5.95
C SER A 189 14.40 -3.44 6.95
N GLU A 190 13.55 -3.23 7.95
CA GLU A 190 13.75 -2.25 9.02
C GLU A 190 14.65 -2.84 10.12
N GLU A 191 15.46 -2.00 10.77
CA GLU A 191 16.38 -2.39 11.84
C GLU A 191 15.71 -2.43 13.23
N THR A 192 14.39 -2.19 13.29
CA THR A 192 13.58 -2.14 14.51
C THR A 192 12.31 -2.98 14.37
N ASP A 193 11.76 -3.43 15.50
CA ASP A 193 10.55 -4.26 15.59
C ASP A 193 9.26 -3.44 15.78
N LYS A 194 9.34 -2.11 15.68
CA LYS A 194 8.17 -1.23 15.80
C LYS A 194 7.08 -1.57 14.81
N GLY A 195 5.84 -1.33 15.24
CA GLY A 195 4.66 -1.68 14.47
C GLY A 195 4.60 -1.00 13.11
N LEU A 196 3.98 -1.68 12.14
CA LEU A 196 3.74 -1.17 10.79
C LEU A 196 2.31 -0.67 10.67
N ILE A 197 2.13 0.55 10.16
CA ILE A 197 0.81 1.18 10.01
C ILE A 197 0.43 1.14 8.53
N SER A 198 -0.73 0.57 8.21
CA SER A 198 -1.24 0.44 6.84
C SER A 198 -2.62 1.05 6.72
N LEU A 199 -2.69 2.25 6.13
CA LEU A 199 -3.94 3.00 5.93
C LEU A 199 -4.51 2.76 4.52
N SER A 200 -5.83 2.70 4.41
CA SER A 200 -6.53 2.38 3.17
C SER A 200 -7.48 3.50 2.73
N ILE A 201 -7.40 3.95 1.48
CA ILE A 201 -8.33 4.96 0.90
C ILE A 201 -8.77 4.52 -0.49
N GLY A 202 -10.05 4.69 -0.83
CA GLY A 202 -10.62 4.35 -2.13
C GLY A 202 -11.33 2.99 -2.16
N CYS A 203 -11.20 2.26 -3.28
CA CYS A 203 -11.83 0.95 -3.44
C CYS A 203 -11.44 -0.05 -2.35
N ASP A 204 -12.40 -0.91 -1.99
CA ASP A 204 -12.18 -2.00 -1.07
C ASP A 204 -11.14 -2.99 -1.61
N SER A 205 -10.45 -3.66 -0.69
CA SER A 205 -9.53 -4.76 -1.00
C SER A 205 -9.71 -5.95 -0.09
N LEU A 206 -9.26 -7.11 -0.56
CA LEU A 206 -8.90 -8.21 0.31
C LEU A 206 -7.44 -8.05 0.76
N PHE A 207 -7.20 -8.27 2.05
CA PHE A 207 -5.89 -8.36 2.66
C PHE A 207 -5.77 -9.72 3.37
N MET A 208 -4.83 -10.54 2.92
CA MET A 208 -4.56 -11.84 3.51
C MET A 208 -3.35 -11.72 4.42
N ILE A 209 -3.45 -12.24 5.65
CA ILE A 209 -2.35 -12.28 6.61
C ILE A 209 -2.33 -13.65 7.30
N CYS A 210 -1.15 -14.21 7.49
CA CYS A 210 -0.97 -15.47 8.22
C CYS A 210 0.35 -15.48 9.00
N PRO A 211 0.44 -16.31 10.06
CA PRO A 211 1.65 -16.44 10.87
C PRO A 211 2.90 -16.75 10.05
N GLU A 212 4.06 -16.36 10.60
CA GLU A 212 5.39 -16.59 10.01
C GLU A 212 5.66 -18.09 9.76
N ASP A 213 5.14 -18.95 10.63
CA ASP A 213 5.34 -20.39 10.64
C ASP A 213 4.29 -21.16 9.82
N TRP A 214 3.57 -20.49 8.90
CA TRP A 214 2.62 -21.15 8.01
C TRP A 214 3.22 -22.38 7.31
N GLY A 215 2.61 -23.55 7.52
CA GLY A 215 3.05 -24.83 6.96
C GLY A 215 4.20 -25.51 7.73
N LYS A 216 4.79 -24.85 8.75
CA LYS A 216 5.72 -25.50 9.69
C LYS A 216 4.89 -26.27 10.72
N VAL A 217 4.79 -27.58 10.53
CA VAL A 217 4.14 -28.47 11.51
C VAL A 217 5.11 -28.68 12.67
N SER A 218 4.70 -28.32 13.88
CA SER A 218 5.47 -28.61 15.10
C SER A 218 5.68 -30.11 15.27
N GLU A 219 6.77 -30.55 15.92
CA GLU A 219 6.97 -31.98 16.19
C GLU A 219 5.84 -32.59 17.02
N GLU A 220 5.20 -31.77 17.86
CA GLU A 220 4.04 -32.13 18.68
C GLU A 220 2.76 -32.32 17.84
N GLU A 221 2.53 -31.49 16.82
CA GLU A 221 1.43 -31.69 15.85
C GLU A 221 1.66 -32.92 14.95
N LYS A 222 2.92 -33.26 14.64
CA LYS A 222 3.26 -34.51 13.93
C LYS A 222 2.97 -35.75 14.77
N GLN A 223 3.17 -35.67 16.09
CA GLN A 223 2.93 -36.78 17.03
C GLN A 223 1.44 -36.97 17.38
N LYS A 224 0.63 -35.91 17.31
CA LYS A 224 -0.83 -35.99 17.54
C LYS A 224 -1.65 -36.53 16.36
N GLY A 225 -0.98 -37.01 15.30
CA GLY A 225 -1.52 -37.82 14.20
C GLY A 225 -2.99 -37.59 13.87
N SER A 226 -3.27 -36.64 12.96
CA SER A 226 -4.55 -36.51 12.23
C SER A 226 -5.78 -37.05 12.96
N ALA A 227 -6.03 -36.59 14.19
CA ALA A 227 -7.36 -36.70 14.77
C ALA A 227 -8.20 -35.69 14.00
N GLU A 228 -9.00 -36.18 13.04
CA GLU A 228 -10.02 -35.40 12.36
C GLU A 228 -10.79 -34.60 13.41
N SER A 229 -10.67 -33.27 13.35
CA SER A 229 -11.46 -32.40 14.18
C SER A 229 -12.93 -32.63 13.83
N GLU A 230 -13.67 -33.29 14.71
CA GLU A 230 -15.12 -33.57 14.63
C GLU A 230 -16.01 -32.31 14.61
N SER A 231 -15.41 -31.12 14.47
CA SER A 231 -16.11 -29.92 14.06
C SER A 231 -15.60 -29.52 12.68
N GLY A 232 -16.42 -29.65 11.63
CA GLY A 232 -16.09 -29.31 10.24
C GLY A 232 -15.74 -27.84 9.94
N LYS A 233 -15.23 -27.09 10.93
CA LYS A 233 -14.49 -25.84 10.74
C LYS A 233 -13.03 -26.20 10.59
N SER A 234 -12.50 -26.07 9.37
CA SER A 234 -11.06 -26.05 9.14
C SER A 234 -10.39 -25.07 10.10
N ASP A 235 -9.33 -25.47 10.80
CA ASP A 235 -8.48 -24.55 11.57
C ASP A 235 -7.89 -23.52 10.61
N LYS A 236 -8.54 -22.36 10.53
CA LYS A 236 -8.17 -21.29 9.61
C LYS A 236 -6.90 -20.63 10.15
N LYS A 237 -5.73 -21.06 9.66
CA LYS A 237 -4.42 -20.49 10.06
C LYS A 237 -4.13 -19.10 9.45
N PHE A 238 -5.12 -18.41 8.86
CA PHE A 238 -4.97 -17.11 8.21
C PHE A 238 -6.21 -16.24 8.43
N LEU A 239 -6.06 -14.93 8.27
CA LEU A 239 -7.17 -13.99 8.15
C LEU A 239 -7.25 -13.46 6.72
N LEU A 240 -8.47 -13.26 6.24
CA LEU A 240 -8.75 -12.63 4.94
C LEU A 240 -9.67 -11.44 5.18
N LEU A 241 -9.05 -10.31 5.49
CA LEU A 241 -9.76 -9.10 5.87
C LEU A 241 -10.29 -8.38 4.62
N ARG A 242 -11.54 -7.94 4.66
CA ARG A 242 -12.02 -6.92 3.72
C ARG A 242 -11.71 -5.53 4.29
N LEU A 243 -10.82 -4.81 3.62
CA LEU A 243 -10.46 -3.44 3.97
C LEU A 243 -11.22 -2.46 3.09
N ARG A 244 -11.80 -1.44 3.72
CA ARG A 244 -12.55 -0.35 3.10
C ARG A 244 -11.79 0.96 3.20
N SER A 245 -12.27 1.98 2.50
CA SER A 245 -11.78 3.35 2.65
C SER A 245 -11.89 3.81 4.11
N GLY A 246 -10.77 4.29 4.65
CA GLY A 246 -10.62 4.74 6.03
C GLY A 246 -10.14 3.66 7.01
N ASP A 247 -10.07 2.40 6.62
CA ASP A 247 -9.57 1.33 7.50
C ASP A 247 -8.05 1.44 7.68
N ILE A 248 -7.59 1.19 8.91
CA ILE A 248 -6.16 1.17 9.28
C ILE A 248 -5.84 -0.18 9.92
N ILE A 249 -4.81 -0.86 9.42
CA ILE A 249 -4.22 -2.02 10.08
C ILE A 249 -2.95 -1.55 10.78
N TYR A 250 -2.79 -1.91 12.06
CA TYR A 250 -1.54 -1.74 12.78
C TYR A 250 -0.96 -3.12 13.12
N MET A 251 0.14 -3.48 12.46
CA MET A 251 0.80 -4.77 12.61
C MET A 251 1.97 -4.65 13.59
N THR A 252 1.77 -5.12 14.81
CA THR A 252 2.77 -5.12 15.89
C THR A 252 3.12 -6.54 16.33
N LYS A 253 4.23 -6.69 17.07
CA LYS A 253 4.62 -7.95 17.69
C LYS A 253 4.66 -9.07 16.65
N GLU A 254 3.98 -10.20 16.89
CA GLU A 254 3.99 -11.36 15.99
C GLU A 254 3.45 -11.01 14.58
N SER A 255 2.47 -10.12 14.49
CA SER A 255 1.90 -9.70 13.20
C SER A 255 2.85 -8.82 12.37
N ARG A 256 3.88 -8.22 13.00
CA ARG A 256 4.89 -7.39 12.33
C ARG A 256 5.72 -8.18 11.32
N PHE A 257 5.90 -9.48 11.58
CA PHE A 257 6.68 -10.42 10.79
C PHE A 257 5.81 -11.43 10.02
N ALA A 258 4.50 -11.27 10.09
CA ALA A 258 3.55 -12.15 9.43
C ALA A 258 3.64 -12.04 7.90
N TRP A 259 3.43 -13.16 7.21
CA TRP A 259 3.21 -13.16 5.78
C TRP A 259 1.92 -12.43 5.47
N HIS A 260 1.95 -11.50 4.52
CA HIS A 260 0.75 -10.78 4.11
C HIS A 260 0.77 -10.36 2.64
N GLY A 261 -0.42 -10.09 2.10
CA GLY A 261 -0.58 -9.69 0.70
C GLY A 261 -1.98 -9.19 0.37
N VAL A 262 -2.13 -8.62 -0.83
CA VAL A 262 -3.39 -8.05 -1.33
C VAL A 262 -3.85 -8.87 -2.53
N PRO A 263 -4.68 -9.92 -2.33
CA PRO A 263 -5.12 -10.75 -3.44
C PRO A 263 -6.07 -10.05 -4.40
N LYS A 264 -6.83 -9.03 -3.96
CA LYS A 264 -7.86 -8.43 -4.83
C LYS A 264 -8.22 -7.00 -4.43
N ILE A 265 -8.43 -6.17 -5.45
CA ILE A 265 -9.09 -4.86 -5.36
C ILE A 265 -10.48 -4.96 -5.99
N PHE A 266 -11.51 -4.50 -5.28
CA PHE A 266 -12.90 -4.61 -5.71
C PHE A 266 -13.32 -3.41 -6.56
N LYS A 267 -13.71 -3.67 -7.82
CA LYS A 267 -14.18 -2.62 -8.72
C LYS A 267 -15.54 -2.07 -8.24
N GLY A 268 -15.71 -0.75 -8.31
CA GLY A 268 -16.99 -0.08 -8.01
C GLY A 268 -17.33 -0.04 -6.53
N THR A 269 -16.32 -0.02 -5.66
CA THR A 269 -16.49 0.06 -4.20
C THR A 269 -15.84 1.31 -3.61
N CYS A 270 -15.35 2.24 -4.44
CA CYS A 270 -14.89 3.53 -3.97
C CYS A 270 -16.08 4.29 -3.35
N PRO A 271 -15.93 4.98 -2.20
CA PRO A 271 -17.02 5.74 -1.62
C PRO A 271 -17.54 6.85 -2.55
N GLU A 272 -18.86 7.04 -2.63
CA GLU A 272 -19.49 8.02 -3.54
C GLU A 272 -18.91 9.44 -3.37
N TRP A 273 -18.66 9.87 -2.13
CA TRP A 273 -18.09 11.19 -1.83
C TRP A 273 -16.63 11.37 -2.31
N LEU A 274 -15.95 10.27 -2.67
CA LEU A 274 -14.56 10.24 -3.11
C LEU A 274 -14.41 9.93 -4.61
N GLU A 275 -15.43 9.35 -5.27
CA GLU A 275 -15.31 8.86 -6.65
C GLU A 275 -14.77 9.92 -7.62
N ASP A 276 -15.25 11.15 -7.48
CA ASP A 276 -14.93 12.27 -8.38
C ASP A 276 -13.56 12.90 -8.10
N TRP A 277 -12.93 12.62 -6.96
CA TRP A 277 -11.62 13.16 -6.62
C TRP A 277 -10.59 12.77 -7.70
N PRO A 278 -9.70 13.70 -8.12
CA PRO A 278 -9.42 15.00 -7.53
C PRO A 278 -10.25 16.18 -8.04
N ALA A 279 -11.29 15.96 -8.83
CA ALA A 279 -12.16 17.06 -9.28
C ALA A 279 -13.04 17.55 -8.11
N GLU A 280 -12.63 18.66 -7.50
CA GLU A 280 -13.36 19.31 -6.39
C GLU A 280 -13.05 20.80 -6.34
N ASP A 281 -14.00 21.59 -5.82
CA ASP A 281 -13.87 23.04 -5.66
C ASP A 281 -13.44 23.78 -6.95
N GLY A 282 -13.87 23.26 -8.11
CA GLY A 282 -13.53 23.80 -9.44
C GLY A 282 -12.09 23.52 -9.91
N LYS A 283 -11.33 22.71 -9.17
CA LYS A 283 -9.96 22.30 -9.54
C LYS A 283 -9.95 20.90 -10.14
N TYR A 284 -8.98 20.65 -11.03
CA TYR A 284 -8.67 19.33 -11.60
C TYR A 284 -9.85 18.61 -12.29
N GLU A 285 -10.80 19.38 -12.82
CA GLU A 285 -12.03 18.87 -13.45
C GLU A 285 -11.80 17.83 -14.55
N ALA A 286 -10.71 17.98 -15.31
CA ALA A 286 -10.32 17.03 -16.35
C ALA A 286 -10.01 15.61 -15.82
N TRP A 287 -9.81 15.47 -14.51
CA TRP A 287 -9.52 14.22 -13.82
C TRP A 287 -10.69 13.67 -13.00
N ARG A 288 -11.89 14.23 -13.19
CA ARG A 288 -13.10 13.73 -12.52
C ARG A 288 -13.24 12.23 -12.69
N GLY A 289 -13.46 11.54 -11.58
CA GLY A 289 -13.62 10.09 -11.58
C GLY A 289 -12.32 9.30 -11.49
N TRP A 290 -11.15 9.95 -11.34
CA TRP A 290 -9.87 9.25 -11.22
C TRP A 290 -9.86 8.27 -10.04
N MET A 291 -10.38 8.68 -8.87
CA MET A 291 -10.44 7.80 -7.69
C MET A 291 -11.49 6.68 -7.78
N LYS A 292 -12.48 6.78 -8.68
CA LYS A 292 -13.58 5.80 -8.81
C LYS A 292 -13.11 4.34 -8.89
N ASN A 293 -11.95 4.10 -9.52
CA ASN A 293 -11.36 2.76 -9.66
C ASN A 293 -9.95 2.71 -9.09
N LYS A 294 -9.67 3.47 -8.04
CA LYS A 294 -8.35 3.51 -7.40
C LYS A 294 -8.46 3.11 -5.95
N ARG A 295 -7.39 2.50 -5.47
CA ARG A 295 -7.13 2.29 -4.06
C ARG A 295 -5.72 2.78 -3.76
N ILE A 296 -5.61 3.64 -2.77
CA ILE A 296 -4.36 4.12 -2.22
C ILE A 296 -4.11 3.41 -0.91
N ASN A 297 -2.90 2.87 -0.73
CA ASN A 297 -2.45 2.32 0.54
C ASN A 297 -1.22 3.08 1.00
N ILE A 298 -1.22 3.53 2.25
CA ILE A 298 -0.09 4.22 2.86
C ILE A 298 0.48 3.28 3.92
N ASN A 299 1.64 2.69 3.65
CA ASN A 299 2.33 1.79 4.55
C ASN A 299 3.48 2.56 5.20
N VAL A 300 3.33 2.90 6.49
CA VAL A 300 4.26 3.72 7.27
C VAL A 300 5.01 2.85 8.28
N ARG A 301 6.30 3.15 8.43
CA ARG A 301 7.21 2.37 9.25
C ARG A 301 8.31 3.23 9.87
N GLN A 302 8.79 2.74 11.01
CA GLN A 302 10.03 3.18 11.62
C GLN A 302 11.16 2.30 11.09
N MET A 303 12.22 2.90 10.55
CA MET A 303 13.35 2.18 10.00
C MET A 303 14.39 1.86 11.07
N ARG A 304 14.63 2.78 12.01
CA ARG A 304 15.67 2.73 13.05
C ARG A 304 15.17 3.37 14.35
N ASP A 305 15.76 3.01 15.49
CA ASP A 305 15.42 3.57 16.81
C ASP A 305 15.84 5.05 16.98
#